data_AF-A0A961MDL1-F1
#
_entry.id   AF-A0A961MDL1-F1
#
_cell.length_a   1.000
_cell.length_b   1.000
_cell.length_c   1.000
_cell.angle_alpha   90.00
_cell.angle_beta   90.00
_cell.angle_gamma   90.00
#
_symmetry.space_group_name_H-M   'P 1'
#
loop_
_entity.id
_entity.type
_entity.pdbx_description
1 polymer ?
#
loop_
_entity_poly.entity_id
_entity_poly.type
_entity_poly.pdbx_seq_one_letter_code
_entity_poly.pdbx_strand_id
1 'polypeptide(L)'
;MWARAIIGAVALAGQVALADEIPFDPAALASCVDAGRGEACIGLGARACIERAGATSDGLCMAAENVWWMERAARAVMVLEAREPVMLERARRLGWPAPVPTMAQIADRFDAYRQVACSWRAAAWDGIHAAVEEMDCVMRLNARHALWLDERVRED
;
A
#
# COMPACT_ATOMS: atom_id res chain seq x y z
N MET A 1 0.68 -66.36 -15.99
CA MET A 1 1.36 -65.23 -16.66
C MET A 1 0.85 -63.94 -16.06
N TRP A 2 1.67 -63.25 -15.26
CA TRP A 2 1.30 -61.96 -14.64
C TRP A 2 2.17 -60.87 -15.28
N ALA A 3 1.55 -59.95 -16.03
CA ALA A 3 2.24 -58.83 -16.64
C ALA A 3 2.36 -57.69 -15.61
N ARG A 4 3.59 -57.33 -15.23
CA ARG A 4 3.90 -56.14 -14.42
C ARG A 4 4.00 -54.94 -15.34
N ALA A 5 3.06 -54.00 -15.23
CA ALA A 5 3.19 -52.66 -15.80
C ALA A 5 4.04 -51.79 -14.86
N ILE A 6 5.15 -51.26 -15.38
CA ILE A 6 5.99 -50.29 -14.67
C ILE A 6 5.46 -48.90 -15.00
N ILE A 7 4.86 -48.23 -14.02
CA ILE A 7 4.50 -46.81 -14.10
C ILE A 7 5.75 -46.02 -13.70
N GLY A 8 6.41 -45.40 -14.68
CA GLY A 8 7.50 -44.44 -14.44
C GLY A 8 6.92 -43.09 -14.04
N ALA A 9 7.15 -42.67 -12.79
CA ALA A 9 6.83 -41.33 -12.33
C ALA A 9 7.90 -40.34 -12.83
N VAL A 10 7.54 -39.53 -13.82
CA VAL A 10 8.36 -38.38 -14.24
C VAL A 10 8.14 -37.25 -13.24
N ALA A 11 9.12 -37.01 -12.38
CA ALA A 11 9.15 -35.85 -11.50
C ALA A 11 9.48 -34.60 -12.32
N LEU A 12 8.45 -33.84 -12.70
CA LEU A 12 8.59 -32.47 -13.19
C LEU A 12 8.96 -31.57 -12.01
N ALA A 13 10.25 -31.54 -11.65
CA ALA A 13 10.81 -30.49 -10.82
C ALA A 13 10.92 -29.21 -11.69
N GLY A 14 9.78 -28.55 -11.89
CA GLY A 14 9.76 -27.19 -12.41
C GLY A 14 10.43 -26.28 -11.40
N GLN A 15 11.70 -25.96 -11.61
CA GLN A 15 12.35 -24.83 -10.97
C GLN A 15 11.64 -23.59 -11.47
N VAL A 16 10.65 -23.13 -10.71
CA VAL A 16 10.16 -21.77 -10.85
C VAL A 16 11.36 -20.90 -10.49
N ALA A 17 12.03 -20.36 -11.50
CA ALA A 17 12.99 -19.28 -11.30
C ALA A 17 12.22 -18.20 -10.53
N LEU A 18 12.56 -18.02 -9.25
CA LEU A 18 12.07 -16.90 -8.47
C LEU A 18 12.42 -15.65 -9.28
N ALA A 19 11.40 -14.91 -9.70
CA ALA A 19 11.57 -13.59 -10.28
C ALA A 19 12.56 -12.83 -9.38
N ASP A 20 13.59 -12.23 -9.97
CA ASP A 20 14.57 -11.44 -9.24
C ASP A 20 13.83 -10.51 -8.28
N GLU A 21 14.06 -10.70 -6.98
CA GLU A 21 13.41 -9.91 -5.94
C GLU A 21 13.75 -8.44 -6.20
N ILE A 22 12.72 -7.61 -6.35
CA ILE A 22 12.93 -6.18 -6.63
C ILE A 22 13.77 -5.60 -5.48
N PRO A 23 14.85 -4.83 -5.74
CA PRO A 23 15.77 -4.36 -4.70
C PRO A 23 15.18 -3.18 -3.91
N PHE A 24 13.96 -3.31 -3.42
CA PHE A 24 13.32 -2.33 -2.55
C PHE A 24 13.86 -2.46 -1.13
N ASP A 25 14.40 -1.37 -0.59
CA ASP A 25 14.88 -1.29 0.80
C ASP A 25 14.06 -0.22 1.54
N PRO A 26 13.23 -0.61 2.54
CA PRO A 26 12.41 0.35 3.26
C PRO A 26 13.22 1.20 4.26
N ALA A 27 14.50 0.91 4.54
CA ALA A 27 15.25 1.57 5.60
C ALA A 27 15.36 3.10 5.38
N ALA A 28 15.66 3.53 4.16
CA ALA A 28 15.76 4.95 3.82
C ALA A 28 14.38 5.66 3.94
N LEU A 29 13.32 4.96 3.55
CA LEU A 29 11.95 5.46 3.65
C LEU A 29 11.52 5.59 5.12
N ALA A 30 11.75 4.56 5.93
CA ALA A 30 11.47 4.57 7.36
C ALA A 30 12.23 5.71 8.06
N SER A 31 13.54 5.84 7.81
CA SER A 31 14.34 6.94 8.38
C SER A 31 13.82 8.32 7.98
N CYS A 32 13.34 8.48 6.76
CA CYS A 32 12.74 9.74 6.32
C CYS A 32 11.46 10.07 7.11
N VAL A 33 10.57 9.08 7.28
CA VAL A 33 9.30 9.25 7.98
C VAL A 33 9.52 9.50 9.48
N ASP A 34 10.45 8.78 10.09
CA ASP A 34 10.80 8.96 11.51
C ASP A 34 11.45 10.32 11.79
N ALA A 35 12.14 10.89 10.79
CA ALA A 35 12.64 12.26 10.84
C ALA A 35 11.54 13.34 10.65
N GLY A 36 10.26 12.94 10.54
CA GLY A 36 9.13 13.87 10.45
C GLY A 36 9.06 14.62 9.11
N ARG A 37 9.64 14.08 8.04
CA ARG A 37 9.67 14.75 6.73
C ARG A 37 8.38 14.64 5.90
N GLY A 38 7.36 13.97 6.44
CA GLY A 38 6.00 13.95 5.88
C GLY A 38 5.97 13.56 4.40
N GLU A 39 5.30 14.35 3.57
CA GLU A 39 5.12 14.07 2.15
C GLU A 39 6.43 14.02 1.33
N ALA A 40 7.53 14.61 1.82
CA ALA A 40 8.83 14.54 1.13
C ALA A 40 9.41 13.12 1.08
N CYS A 41 8.90 12.20 1.91
CA CYS A 41 9.30 10.80 1.91
C CYS A 41 8.63 9.98 0.80
N ILE A 42 7.55 10.48 0.19
CA ILE A 42 6.76 9.73 -0.78
C ILE A 42 7.55 9.51 -2.08
N GLY A 43 7.61 8.26 -2.50
CA GLY A 43 8.36 7.77 -3.66
C GLY A 43 9.86 7.64 -3.42
N LEU A 44 10.37 7.89 -2.21
CA LEU A 44 11.80 7.84 -1.93
C LEU A 44 12.35 6.42 -2.11
N GLY A 45 11.64 5.41 -1.60
CA GLY A 45 12.04 4.01 -1.73
C GLY A 45 11.92 3.51 -3.16
N ALA A 46 10.85 3.89 -3.85
CA ALA A 46 10.60 3.56 -5.25
C ALA A 46 11.68 4.14 -6.16
N ARG A 47 12.07 5.42 -5.99
CA ARG A 47 13.16 6.04 -6.77
C ARG A 47 14.50 5.32 -6.55
N ALA A 48 14.88 5.07 -5.30
CA ALA A 48 16.11 4.35 -4.99
C ALA A 48 16.11 2.89 -5.48
N CYS A 49 14.92 2.28 -5.57
CA CYS A 49 14.72 0.97 -6.16
C CYS A 49 14.90 1.01 -7.70
N ILE A 50 14.30 1.98 -8.38
CA ILE A 50 14.41 2.17 -9.85
C ILE A 50 15.85 2.43 -10.26
N GLU A 51 16.59 3.26 -9.51
CA GLU A 51 18.01 3.54 -9.76
C GLU A 51 18.88 2.26 -9.74
N ARG A 52 18.50 1.26 -8.95
CA ARG A 52 19.21 -0.03 -8.84
C ARG A 52 18.71 -1.08 -9.83
N ALA A 53 17.39 -1.13 -10.05
CA ALA A 53 16.72 -2.16 -10.84
C ALA A 53 16.56 -1.80 -12.33
N GLY A 54 16.78 -0.54 -12.70
CA GLY A 54 16.56 -0.01 -14.04
C GLY A 54 15.13 0.49 -14.28
N ALA A 55 14.98 1.35 -15.30
CA ALA A 55 13.74 2.07 -15.65
C ALA A 55 12.60 1.19 -16.19
N THR A 56 12.79 -0.11 -16.34
CA THR A 56 11.70 -1.04 -16.66
C THR A 56 11.02 -1.59 -15.42
N SER A 57 11.56 -1.27 -14.23
CA SER A 57 11.13 -1.80 -12.94
C SER A 57 10.21 -0.84 -12.16
N ASP A 58 9.81 0.27 -12.79
CA ASP A 58 9.08 1.39 -12.19
C ASP A 58 7.82 0.93 -11.44
N GLY A 59 6.97 0.17 -12.12
CA GLY A 59 5.74 -0.37 -11.55
C GLY A 59 5.98 -1.27 -10.34
N LEU A 60 7.01 -2.13 -10.39
CA LEU A 60 7.35 -3.05 -9.31
C LEU A 60 7.91 -2.30 -8.09
N CYS A 61 8.79 -1.33 -8.32
CA CYS A 61 9.34 -0.48 -7.26
C CYS A 61 8.27 0.38 -6.57
N MET A 62 7.33 0.95 -7.34
CA MET A 62 6.20 1.69 -6.78
C MET A 62 5.22 0.79 -6.02
N ALA A 63 4.97 -0.42 -6.52
CA ALA A 63 4.14 -1.40 -5.82
C ALA A 63 4.77 -1.83 -4.48
N ALA A 64 6.09 -2.04 -4.44
CA ALA A 64 6.81 -2.39 -3.22
C ALA A 64 6.73 -1.26 -2.18
N GLU A 65 6.94 0.00 -2.59
CA GLU A 65 6.75 1.14 -1.68
C GLU A 65 5.29 1.27 -1.22
N ASN A 66 4.33 1.05 -2.12
CA ASN A 66 2.91 1.09 -1.78
C ASN A 66 2.54 0.07 -0.69
N VAL A 67 3.08 -1.15 -0.74
CA VAL A 67 2.88 -2.16 0.31
C VAL A 67 3.34 -1.63 1.66
N TRP A 68 4.53 -1.01 1.73
CA TRP A 68 5.03 -0.42 2.97
C TRP A 68 4.09 0.65 3.54
N TRP A 69 3.54 1.52 2.68
CA TRP A 69 2.56 2.53 3.09
C TRP A 69 1.23 1.91 3.55
N MET A 70 0.74 0.88 2.88
CA MET A 70 -0.48 0.16 3.27
C MET A 70 -0.33 -0.52 4.63
N GLU A 71 0.79 -1.19 4.89
CA GLU A 71 1.05 -1.80 6.19
C GLU A 71 1.12 -0.76 7.31
N ARG A 72 1.72 0.41 7.01
CA ARG A 72 1.78 1.53 7.94
C ARG A 72 0.38 2.08 8.26
N ALA A 73 -0.44 2.32 7.24
CA ALA A 73 -1.83 2.74 7.39
C ALA A 73 -2.63 1.71 8.22
N ALA A 74 -2.49 0.41 7.95
CA ALA A 74 -3.17 -0.64 8.69
C ALA A 74 -2.82 -0.64 10.19
N ARG A 75 -1.53 -0.44 10.52
CA ARG A 75 -1.11 -0.28 11.93
C ARG A 75 -1.76 0.92 12.61
N ALA A 76 -1.84 2.06 11.91
CA ALA A 76 -2.48 3.26 12.45
C ALA A 76 -4.00 3.08 12.62
N VAL A 77 -4.67 2.45 11.65
CA VAL A 77 -6.10 2.10 11.73
C VAL A 77 -6.39 1.25 12.96
N MET A 78 -5.63 0.18 13.22
CA MET A 78 -5.84 -0.66 14.41
C MET A 78 -5.77 0.14 15.71
N VAL A 79 -4.85 1.11 15.82
CA VAL A 79 -4.74 1.97 16.99
C VAL A 79 -5.95 2.90 17.11
N LEU A 80 -6.38 3.51 16.01
CA LEU A 80 -7.51 4.44 15.99
C LEU A 80 -8.85 3.73 16.26
N GLU A 81 -9.05 2.53 15.72
CA GLU A 81 -10.22 1.69 15.99
C GLU A 81 -10.33 1.33 17.48
N ALA A 82 -9.21 1.03 18.14
CA ALA A 82 -9.20 0.77 19.58
C ALA A 82 -9.63 2.00 20.41
N ARG A 83 -9.44 3.21 19.89
CA ARG A 83 -9.80 4.49 20.53
C ARG A 83 -11.19 5.00 20.13
N GLU A 84 -11.77 4.45 19.09
CA GLU A 84 -13.03 4.91 18.50
C GLU A 84 -14.18 5.03 19.53
N PRO A 85 -14.42 4.08 20.45
CA PRO A 85 -15.52 4.22 21.42
C PRO A 85 -15.40 5.48 22.29
N VAL A 86 -14.17 5.88 22.65
CA VAL A 86 -13.93 7.09 23.45
C VAL A 86 -14.22 8.34 22.63
N MET A 87 -13.80 8.35 21.36
CA MET A 87 -14.07 9.46 20.42
C MET A 87 -15.55 9.62 20.13
N LEU A 88 -16.26 8.52 19.86
CA LEU A 88 -17.71 8.51 19.62
C LEU A 88 -18.49 9.01 20.84
N GLU A 89 -18.10 8.57 22.04
CA GLU A 89 -18.72 9.04 23.27
C GLU A 89 -18.44 10.54 23.52
N ARG A 90 -17.22 11.01 23.24
CA ARG A 90 -16.88 12.44 23.30
C ARG A 90 -17.72 13.25 22.31
N ALA A 91 -17.85 12.80 21.06
CA ALA A 91 -18.65 13.47 20.03
C ALA A 91 -20.12 13.57 20.45
N ARG A 92 -20.68 12.52 21.04
CA ARG A 92 -22.04 12.51 21.60
C ARG A 92 -22.22 13.56 22.70
N ARG A 93 -21.29 13.64 23.66
CA ARG A 93 -21.33 14.65 24.74
C ARG A 93 -21.22 16.08 24.23
N LEU A 94 -20.50 16.30 23.12
CA LEU A 94 -20.35 17.60 22.48
C LEU A 94 -21.52 17.96 21.55
N GLY A 95 -22.53 17.09 21.42
CA GLY A 95 -23.69 17.33 20.56
C GLY A 95 -23.39 17.25 19.06
N TRP A 96 -22.37 16.47 18.66
CA TRP A 96 -22.05 16.26 17.26
C TRP A 96 -23.23 15.57 16.53
N PRO A 97 -23.57 15.97 15.28
CA PRO A 97 -24.65 15.33 14.53
C PRO A 97 -24.41 13.84 14.32
N ALA A 98 -25.46 13.04 14.52
CA ALA A 98 -25.45 11.61 14.21
C ALA A 98 -25.80 11.33 12.73
N PRO A 99 -25.26 10.26 12.13
CA PRO A 99 -24.23 9.37 12.68
C PRO A 99 -22.84 10.02 12.64
N VAL A 100 -22.04 9.82 13.69
CA VAL A 100 -20.62 10.18 13.68
C VAL A 100 -19.88 9.14 12.82
N PRO A 101 -19.04 9.54 11.85
CA PRO A 101 -18.31 8.59 11.01
C PRO A 101 -17.40 7.65 11.83
N THR A 102 -17.36 6.37 11.44
CA THR A 102 -16.43 5.39 12.00
C THR A 102 -15.16 5.27 11.15
N MET A 103 -14.11 4.68 11.71
CA MET A 103 -12.84 4.40 11.03
C MET A 103 -13.05 3.44 9.85
N ALA A 104 -13.91 2.44 10.01
CA ALA A 104 -14.30 1.56 8.90
C ALA A 104 -14.94 2.35 7.75
N GLN A 105 -15.84 3.31 8.06
CA GLN A 105 -16.43 4.17 7.04
C GLN A 105 -15.40 5.09 6.39
N ILE A 106 -14.42 5.59 7.13
CA ILE A 106 -13.32 6.39 6.57
C ILE A 106 -12.48 5.54 5.61
N ALA A 107 -12.12 4.32 6.01
CA ALA A 107 -11.35 3.39 5.17
C ALA A 107 -12.08 3.05 3.87
N ASP A 108 -13.37 2.68 3.94
CA ASP A 108 -14.19 2.36 2.77
C ASP A 108 -14.28 3.54 1.79
N ARG A 109 -14.46 4.75 2.32
CA ARG A 109 -14.58 5.96 1.48
C ARG A 109 -13.25 6.36 0.86
N PHE A 110 -12.15 6.21 1.60
CA PHE A 110 -10.82 6.43 1.07
C PHE A 110 -10.51 5.45 -0.06
N ASP A 111 -10.83 4.16 0.10
CA ASP A 111 -10.60 3.15 -0.91
C ASP A 111 -11.38 3.44 -2.21
N ALA A 112 -12.67 3.76 -2.10
CA ALA A 112 -13.50 4.14 -3.23
C ALA A 112 -12.96 5.41 -3.95
N TYR A 113 -12.56 6.44 -3.19
CA TYR A 113 -11.95 7.64 -3.75
C TYR A 113 -10.64 7.32 -4.49
N ARG A 114 -9.75 6.55 -3.87
CA ARG A 114 -8.45 6.17 -4.41
C ARG A 114 -8.61 5.44 -5.74
N GLN A 115 -9.50 4.44 -5.81
CA GLN A 115 -9.75 3.68 -7.04
C GLN A 115 -10.23 4.60 -8.17
N VAL A 116 -11.25 5.43 -7.93
CA VAL A 116 -11.82 6.30 -8.97
C VAL A 116 -10.82 7.38 -9.41
N ALA A 117 -10.13 8.02 -8.45
CA ALA A 117 -9.17 9.08 -8.75
C ALA A 117 -7.98 8.56 -9.57
N CYS A 118 -7.46 7.38 -9.24
CA CYS A 118 -6.31 6.82 -9.94
C CYS A 118 -6.67 6.24 -11.29
N SER A 119 -7.84 5.60 -11.43
CA SER A 119 -8.35 5.20 -12.75
C SER A 119 -8.58 6.41 -13.67
N TRP A 120 -9.13 7.51 -13.14
CA TRP A 120 -9.30 8.75 -13.91
C TRP A 120 -7.97 9.35 -14.36
N ARG A 121 -6.94 9.36 -13.50
CA ARG A 121 -5.59 9.81 -13.87
C ARG A 121 -4.98 8.92 -14.95
N ALA A 122 -5.09 7.60 -14.80
CA ALA A 122 -4.53 6.63 -15.74
C ALA A 122 -5.15 6.76 -17.15
N ALA A 123 -6.43 7.14 -17.24
CA ALA A 123 -7.15 7.34 -18.49
C ALA A 123 -6.57 8.45 -19.39
N ALA A 124 -5.67 9.30 -18.88
CA ALA A 124 -4.96 10.30 -19.67
C ALA A 124 -3.77 9.72 -20.47
N TRP A 125 -3.47 8.43 -20.31
CA TRP A 125 -2.29 7.77 -20.87
C TRP A 125 -2.66 6.49 -21.61
N ASP A 126 -1.84 6.13 -22.60
CA ASP A 126 -2.04 4.92 -23.41
C ASP A 126 -1.12 3.77 -22.96
N GLY A 127 -1.61 2.54 -23.11
CA GLY A 127 -0.83 1.32 -22.97
C GLY A 127 -0.17 1.15 -21.60
N ILE A 128 1.12 0.79 -21.58
CA ILE A 128 1.88 0.50 -20.35
C ILE A 128 2.00 1.75 -19.45
N HIS A 129 2.03 2.95 -20.03
CA HIS A 129 2.13 4.19 -19.24
C HIS A 129 0.90 4.41 -18.35
N ALA A 130 -0.29 3.97 -18.77
CA ALA A 130 -1.50 4.05 -17.95
C ALA A 130 -1.35 3.29 -16.62
N ALA A 131 -0.80 2.08 -16.65
CA ALA A 131 -0.59 1.26 -15.46
C ALA A 131 0.46 1.87 -14.50
N VAL A 132 1.54 2.45 -15.04
CA VAL A 132 2.57 3.14 -14.26
C VAL A 132 1.98 4.36 -13.56
N GLU A 133 1.19 5.16 -14.28
CA GLU A 133 0.53 6.36 -13.74
C GLU A 133 -0.55 6.05 -12.71
N GLU A 134 -1.28 4.94 -12.90
CA GLU A 134 -2.22 4.42 -11.91
C GLU A 134 -1.48 4.01 -10.62
N MET A 135 -0.38 3.26 -10.75
CA MET A 135 0.40 2.79 -9.60
C MET A 135 1.07 3.94 -8.84
N ASP A 136 1.62 4.95 -9.54
CA ASP A 136 2.12 6.18 -8.90
C ASP A 136 0.99 6.84 -8.09
N CYS A 137 -0.19 7.02 -8.71
CA CYS A 137 -1.33 7.61 -8.02
C CYS A 137 -1.71 6.85 -6.74
N VAL A 138 -1.85 5.52 -6.85
CA VAL A 138 -2.25 4.66 -5.73
C VAL A 138 -1.23 4.73 -4.61
N MET A 139 0.06 4.61 -4.94
CA MET A 139 1.16 4.70 -3.98
C MET A 139 1.16 6.06 -3.26
N ARG A 140 1.03 7.17 -3.99
CA ARG A 140 1.02 8.51 -3.39
C ARG A 140 -0.22 8.76 -2.52
N LEU A 141 -1.39 8.25 -2.90
CA LEU A 141 -2.60 8.38 -2.09
C LEU A 141 -2.53 7.55 -0.81
N ASN A 142 -2.08 6.29 -0.90
CA ASN A 142 -1.89 5.44 0.28
C ASN A 142 -0.85 6.03 1.24
N ALA A 143 0.23 6.60 0.70
CA ALA A 143 1.24 7.27 1.51
C ALA A 143 0.68 8.48 2.28
N ARG A 144 -0.06 9.37 1.60
CA ARG A 144 -0.72 10.51 2.25
C ARG A 144 -1.74 10.07 3.30
N HIS A 145 -2.49 9.01 3.03
CA HIS A 145 -3.44 8.48 3.99
C HIS A 145 -2.75 7.88 5.22
N ALA A 146 -1.67 7.13 5.04
CA ALA A 146 -0.86 6.61 6.14
C ALA A 146 -0.31 7.74 7.03
N LEU A 147 0.23 8.81 6.42
CA LEU A 147 0.73 9.98 7.15
C LEU A 147 -0.38 10.70 7.90
N TRP A 148 -1.55 10.88 7.27
CA TRP A 148 -2.72 11.48 7.92
C TRP A 148 -3.20 10.65 9.13
N LEU A 149 -3.23 9.32 9.02
CA LEU A 149 -3.59 8.43 10.13
C LEU A 149 -2.55 8.50 11.26
N ASP A 150 -1.26 8.50 10.95
CA ASP A 150 -0.19 8.63 11.94
C ASP A 150 -0.29 9.91 12.75
N GLU A 151 -0.64 11.03 12.12
CA GLU A 151 -0.89 12.29 12.83
C GLU A 151 -1.99 12.14 13.86
N ARG A 152 -3.12 11.52 13.48
CA ARG A 152 -4.24 11.28 14.41
C ARG A 152 -3.85 10.34 15.54
N VAL A 153 -2.98 9.36 15.28
CA VAL A 153 -2.45 8.47 16.33
C VAL A 153 -1.61 9.24 17.37
N ARG A 154 -0.91 10.32 16.97
CA ARG A 154 -0.06 11.13 17.86
C ARG A 154 -0.80 12.24 18.62
N GLU A 155 -2.02 12.59 18.22
CA GLU A 155 -2.82 13.67 18.83
C GLU A 155 -3.45 13.30 20.19
N ASP A 156 -3.36 12.04 20.60
CA ASP A 156 -3.79 11.54 21.92
C ASP A 156 -2.61 11.37 22.89
#